data_AF-A0A925RKF5-F1
#
_entry.id   AF-A0A925RKF5-F1
#
_cell.length_a   1.000
_cell.length_b   1.000
_cell.length_c   1.000
_cell.angle_alpha   90.00
_cell.angle_beta   90.00
_cell.angle_gamma   90.00
#
_symmetry.space_group_name_H-M   'P 1'
#
loop_
_entity.id
_entity.type
_entity.pdbx_description
1 polymer ?
#
loop_
_entity_poly.entity_id
_entity_poly.type
_entity_poly.pdbx_seq_one_letter_code
_entity_poly.pdbx_strand_id
1 'polypeptide(L)'
;MTMSFRLKARFFRPFWRRVLQPSVLVITAIVTLLAVSLGSVSSITAAPSAKVQFVPPAWVAANATDPGLRVLDVRNSPLEYIAGHIPKAVNIADIAFRGPNGFLPVQYWETQKLASIFSRSGVNTNSRVLVYSDARDVLGATMVAYVLERSGVKEIAVLDGGYAGYKASGQPVVKEYPKYKFTPFAVQDNPSIRVTLDQVGKLIGKPGVTFVDPRPGDLFRGEKDLWVRNGHIPGAKNIPWPTFTEAENPQEDLKNPHKLK
;
A
#
# COMPACT_ATOMS: atom_id res chain seq x y z
N MET A 1 52.31 -14.49 78.10
CA MET A 1 50.87 -14.73 77.88
C MET A 1 50.74 -16.13 77.28
N THR A 2 50.34 -17.12 78.10
CA THR A 2 49.81 -18.48 77.78
C THR A 2 50.63 -19.41 76.85
N MET A 3 51.34 -20.48 77.27
CA MET A 3 50.95 -21.77 77.92
C MET A 3 49.62 -22.36 77.43
N SER A 4 49.37 -23.66 77.17
CA SER A 4 50.05 -24.96 77.31
C SER A 4 49.10 -25.98 76.63
N PHE A 5 49.56 -26.77 75.65
CA PHE A 5 49.75 -28.23 75.68
C PHE A 5 48.52 -29.18 75.85
N ARG A 6 48.31 -29.99 74.79
CA ARG A 6 48.19 -31.47 74.75
C ARG A 6 46.87 -32.25 75.03
N LEU A 7 46.46 -32.97 73.97
CA LEU A 7 46.32 -34.46 73.84
C LEU A 7 44.97 -35.19 74.03
N LYS A 8 44.83 -36.24 73.19
CA LYS A 8 43.99 -37.48 73.24
C LYS A 8 42.58 -37.36 72.62
N ALA A 9 42.18 -38.10 71.58
CA ALA A 9 42.19 -39.53 71.24
C ALA A 9 40.92 -40.30 71.65
N ARG A 10 40.32 -40.94 70.63
CA ARG A 10 39.63 -42.26 70.61
C ARG A 10 38.13 -42.42 71.00
N PHE A 11 37.44 -43.11 70.08
CA PHE A 11 36.50 -44.25 70.24
C PHE A 11 35.01 -43.96 70.55
N PHE A 12 34.11 -44.28 69.59
CA PHE A 12 33.25 -45.49 69.50
C PHE A 12 31.95 -45.36 70.33
N ARG A 13 30.74 -45.42 69.76
CA ARG A 13 29.92 -46.65 69.53
C ARG A 13 28.51 -46.31 68.96
N PRO A 14 27.66 -47.29 68.59
CA PRO A 14 26.91 -47.28 67.34
C PRO A 14 25.37 -47.37 67.49
N PHE A 15 24.69 -47.24 66.33
CA PHE A 15 23.57 -48.05 65.85
C PHE A 15 22.50 -48.52 66.86
N TRP A 16 21.32 -47.88 66.84
CA TRP A 16 20.06 -48.57 67.09
C TRP A 16 19.00 -48.17 66.04
N ARG A 17 18.27 -49.20 65.63
CA ARG A 17 17.28 -49.28 64.56
C ARG A 17 15.91 -48.75 64.99
N ARG A 18 15.05 -48.61 63.94
CA ARG A 18 13.57 -48.77 63.93
C ARG A 18 12.82 -47.54 64.45
N VAL A 19 11.77 -47.01 63.82
CA VAL A 19 10.61 -47.64 63.17
C VAL A 19 9.99 -46.66 62.15
N LEU A 20 9.47 -47.21 61.05
CA LEU A 20 8.61 -46.55 60.05
C LEU A 20 7.25 -46.14 60.65
N GLN A 21 6.77 -44.92 60.36
CA GLN A 21 5.33 -44.64 60.27
C GLN A 21 5.01 -43.64 59.14
N PRO A 22 3.79 -43.68 58.57
CA PRO A 22 3.50 -43.21 57.22
C PRO A 22 2.83 -41.82 57.17
N SER A 23 3.20 -41.09 56.13
CA SER A 23 2.34 -40.30 55.23
C SER A 23 1.19 -39.46 55.81
N VAL A 24 1.41 -38.15 55.92
CA VAL A 24 0.41 -37.14 55.47
C VAL A 24 1.18 -35.93 54.90
N LEU A 25 1.38 -35.92 53.58
CA LEU A 25 1.81 -34.73 52.85
C LEU A 25 0.56 -34.17 52.16
N VAL A 26 0.04 -33.09 52.71
CA VAL A 26 -1.02 -32.28 52.09
C VAL A 26 -0.41 -31.64 50.83
N ILE A 27 -0.75 -32.17 49.67
CA ILE A 27 -0.43 -31.55 48.38
C ILE A 27 -1.55 -30.56 48.08
N THR A 28 -1.29 -29.27 48.33
CA THR A 28 -2.11 -28.19 47.80
C THR A 28 -1.84 -28.08 46.30
N ALA A 29 -2.75 -28.60 45.48
CA ALA A 29 -2.74 -28.40 44.04
C ALA A 29 -3.19 -26.96 43.72
N ILE A 30 -2.23 -26.08 43.42
CA ILE A 30 -2.51 -24.79 42.79
C ILE A 30 -2.68 -25.07 41.30
N VAL A 31 -3.92 -25.18 40.83
CA VAL A 31 -4.25 -25.18 39.41
C VAL A 31 -4.23 -23.73 38.94
N THR A 32 -3.10 -23.28 38.39
CA THR A 32 -3.03 -22.03 37.63
C THR A 32 -3.71 -22.26 36.28
N LEU A 33 -4.96 -21.80 36.18
CA LEU A 33 -5.71 -21.72 34.94
C LEU A 33 -5.02 -20.69 34.02
N LEU A 34 -4.16 -21.15 33.12
CA LEU A 34 -3.56 -20.30 32.09
C LEU A 34 -4.66 -19.99 31.06
N ALA A 35 -5.39 -18.90 31.28
CA ALA A 35 -6.28 -18.33 30.28
C ALA A 35 -5.42 -17.84 29.12
N VAL A 36 -5.23 -18.68 28.10
CA VAL A 36 -4.72 -18.24 26.80
C VAL A 36 -5.78 -17.30 26.24
N SER A 37 -5.53 -16.00 26.37
CA SER A 37 -6.33 -15.00 25.69
C SER A 37 -6.15 -15.22 24.19
N LEU A 38 -7.13 -15.86 23.58
CA LEU A 38 -7.36 -15.82 22.15
C LEU A 38 -7.56 -14.35 21.80
N GLY A 39 -6.47 -13.67 21.44
CA GLY A 39 -6.52 -12.30 20.95
C GLY A 39 -7.46 -12.27 19.76
N SER A 40 -8.61 -11.63 19.94
CA SER A 40 -9.58 -11.40 18.89
C SER A 40 -8.86 -10.68 17.76
N VAL A 41 -8.64 -11.36 16.64
CA VAL A 41 -8.17 -10.73 15.42
C VAL A 41 -9.33 -9.90 14.93
N SER A 42 -9.36 -8.62 15.26
CA SER A 42 -10.34 -7.70 14.70
C SER A 42 -10.20 -7.74 13.19
N SER A 43 -11.21 -8.27 12.51
CA SER A 43 -11.32 -8.22 11.05
C SER A 43 -11.20 -6.76 10.62
N ILE A 44 -10.14 -6.42 9.90
CA ILE A 44 -10.00 -5.12 9.24
C ILE A 44 -10.91 -5.17 8.00
N THR A 45 -12.22 -5.20 8.20
CA THR A 45 -13.19 -4.97 7.13
C THR A 45 -13.57 -3.51 7.18
N ALA A 46 -12.71 -2.65 6.62
CA ALA A 46 -13.11 -1.30 6.27
C ALA A 46 -13.92 -1.39 4.97
N ALA A 47 -15.19 -0.96 5.01
CA ALA A 47 -15.95 -0.76 3.78
C ALA A 47 -15.19 0.22 2.86
N PRO A 48 -15.20 0.01 1.53
CA PRO A 48 -14.49 0.90 0.62
C PRO A 48 -15.00 2.33 0.78
N SER A 49 -14.07 3.22 1.14
CA SER A 49 -14.35 4.63 1.46
C SER A 49 -14.63 5.45 0.20
N ALA A 50 -14.27 4.93 -0.98
CA ALA A 50 -14.44 5.56 -2.28
C ALA A 50 -14.92 4.56 -3.33
N LYS A 51 -15.58 5.08 -4.36
CA LYS A 51 -15.87 4.38 -5.61
C LYS A 51 -14.74 4.66 -6.60
N VAL A 52 -13.86 3.67 -6.79
CA VAL A 52 -12.82 3.68 -7.82
C VAL A 52 -13.26 2.77 -8.96
N GLN A 53 -13.33 3.30 -10.18
CA GLN A 53 -13.76 2.56 -11.37
C GLN A 53 -12.84 2.81 -12.56
N PHE A 54 -12.68 1.81 -13.42
CA PHE A 54 -12.09 1.98 -14.75
C PHE A 54 -13.21 2.28 -15.75
N VAL A 55 -13.01 3.28 -16.62
CA VAL A 55 -14.05 3.77 -17.52
C VAL A 55 -13.55 3.82 -18.97
N PRO A 56 -14.38 3.43 -19.95
CA PRO A 56 -14.00 3.51 -21.35
C PRO A 56 -14.03 4.96 -21.86
N PRO A 57 -13.41 5.26 -23.02
CA PRO A 57 -13.46 6.59 -23.63
C PRO A 57 -14.86 7.19 -23.79
N ALA A 58 -15.87 6.36 -24.09
CA ALA A 58 -17.26 6.80 -24.22
C ALA A 58 -17.85 7.40 -22.93
N TRP A 59 -17.38 6.95 -21.76
CA TRP A 59 -17.81 7.51 -20.47
C TRP A 59 -17.38 8.97 -20.33
N VAL A 60 -16.19 9.32 -20.81
CA VAL A 60 -15.66 10.69 -20.76
C VAL A 60 -16.55 11.62 -21.58
N ALA A 61 -16.95 11.20 -22.77
CA ALA A 61 -17.87 11.97 -23.61
C ALA A 61 -19.24 12.15 -22.95
N ALA A 62 -19.78 11.10 -22.34
CA ALA A 62 -21.05 11.14 -21.64
C ALA A 62 -21.04 12.06 -20.40
N ASN A 63 -19.87 12.30 -19.80
CA ASN A 63 -19.70 13.17 -18.63
C ASN A 63 -19.01 14.50 -18.97
N ALA A 64 -18.80 14.83 -20.25
CA ALA A 64 -18.02 15.99 -20.67
C ALA A 64 -18.60 17.34 -20.19
N THR A 65 -19.91 17.40 -19.98
CA THR A 65 -20.62 18.61 -19.52
C THR A 65 -20.72 18.72 -18.01
N ASP A 66 -20.35 17.69 -17.24
CA ASP A 66 -20.43 17.70 -15.78
C ASP A 66 -19.52 18.80 -15.20
N PRO A 67 -20.06 19.79 -14.46
CA PRO A 67 -19.27 20.83 -13.81
C PRO A 67 -18.49 20.32 -12.58
N GLY A 68 -18.89 19.18 -12.00
CA GLY A 68 -18.23 18.52 -10.88
C GLY A 68 -17.11 17.57 -11.28
N LEU A 69 -16.95 17.27 -12.58
CA LEU A 69 -15.88 16.42 -13.09
C LEU A 69 -14.59 17.20 -13.26
N ARG A 70 -13.54 16.80 -12.53
CA ARG A 70 -12.16 17.24 -12.73
C ARG A 70 -11.40 16.16 -13.50
N VAL A 71 -10.72 16.56 -14.56
CA VAL A 71 -9.91 15.65 -15.38
C VAL A 71 -8.43 15.95 -15.12
N LEU A 72 -7.68 14.93 -14.69
CA LEU A 72 -6.24 15.00 -14.43
C LEU A 72 -5.49 14.20 -15.49
N ASP A 73 -4.67 14.91 -16.26
CA ASP A 73 -3.66 14.31 -17.12
C ASP A 73 -2.38 14.12 -16.31
N VAL A 74 -2.00 12.87 -16.06
CA VAL A 74 -0.81 12.57 -15.24
C VAL A 74 0.40 12.13 -16.06
N ARG A 75 0.38 12.38 -17.38
CA ARG A 75 1.56 12.19 -18.25
C ARG A 75 2.72 13.05 -17.76
N ASN A 76 3.92 12.49 -17.85
CA ASN A 76 5.13 13.11 -17.31
C ASN A 76 5.69 14.24 -18.17
N SER A 77 5.44 14.21 -19.48
CA SER A 77 5.91 15.24 -20.40
C SER A 77 4.85 16.32 -20.55
N PRO A 78 5.11 17.57 -20.09
CA PRO A 78 4.19 18.67 -20.35
C PRO A 78 4.02 18.96 -21.85
N LEU A 79 5.03 18.61 -22.68
CA LEU A 79 4.95 18.79 -24.13
C LEU A 79 3.88 17.90 -24.77
N GLU A 80 3.68 16.67 -24.26
CA GLU A 80 2.61 15.79 -24.74
C GLU A 80 1.23 16.35 -24.43
N TYR A 81 1.06 16.95 -23.25
CA TYR A 81 -0.15 17.68 -22.89
C TYR A 81 -0.38 18.91 -23.78
N ILE A 82 0.66 19.72 -24.00
CA ILE A 82 0.58 20.91 -24.88
C ILE A 82 0.24 20.53 -26.33
N ALA A 83 0.76 19.39 -26.81
CA ALA A 83 0.47 18.87 -28.14
C ALA A 83 -1.00 18.44 -28.31
N GLY A 84 -1.64 18.02 -27.21
CA GLY A 84 -3.07 17.75 -27.15
C GLY A 84 -3.46 16.97 -25.90
N HIS A 85 -4.66 17.22 -25.39
CA HIS A 85 -5.18 16.59 -24.18
C HIS A 85 -6.70 16.42 -24.22
N ILE A 86 -7.23 15.64 -23.28
CA ILE A 86 -8.67 15.46 -23.11
C ILE A 86 -9.30 16.80 -22.69
N PRO A 87 -10.49 17.18 -23.20
CA PRO A 87 -11.20 18.38 -22.78
C PRO A 87 -11.25 18.56 -21.26
N LYS A 88 -11.01 19.79 -20.80
CA LYS A 88 -10.96 20.20 -19.38
C LYS A 88 -9.83 19.58 -18.54
N ALA A 89 -8.91 18.83 -19.14
CA ALA A 89 -7.80 18.21 -18.40
C ALA A 89 -6.80 19.25 -17.88
N VAL A 90 -6.27 19.00 -16.69
CA VAL A 90 -5.13 19.72 -16.13
C VAL A 90 -3.95 18.75 -16.08
N ASN A 91 -2.79 19.16 -16.61
CA ASN A 91 -1.60 18.34 -16.47
C ASN A 91 -0.99 18.48 -15.07
N ILE A 92 -0.83 17.33 -14.42
CA ILE A 92 -0.03 17.15 -13.24
C ILE A 92 0.67 15.80 -13.29
N ALA A 93 1.93 15.82 -13.73
CA ALA A 93 2.76 14.64 -13.84
C ALA A 93 2.72 13.77 -12.58
N ASP A 94 2.60 12.45 -12.76
CA ASP A 94 2.46 11.51 -11.64
C ASP A 94 3.62 11.59 -10.61
N ILE A 95 4.81 11.96 -11.07
CA ILE A 95 5.99 12.16 -10.22
C ILE A 95 5.81 13.29 -9.20
N ALA A 96 4.88 14.23 -9.42
CA ALA A 96 4.63 15.33 -8.51
C ALA A 96 4.09 14.87 -7.14
N PHE A 97 3.50 13.68 -7.05
CA PHE A 97 2.86 13.13 -5.85
C PHE A 97 3.82 12.43 -4.88
N ARG A 98 5.11 12.33 -5.24
CA ARG A 98 6.12 11.60 -4.47
C ARG A 98 7.50 12.24 -4.56
N GLY A 99 8.36 11.95 -3.60
CA GLY A 99 9.77 12.34 -3.61
C GLY A 99 10.50 11.86 -2.37
N PRO A 100 11.67 12.42 -2.03
CA PRO A 100 12.45 11.94 -0.88
C PRO A 100 11.76 12.23 0.45
N ASN A 101 11.79 11.26 1.37
CA ASN A 101 11.46 11.46 2.78
C ASN A 101 12.52 10.76 3.65
N GLY A 102 13.34 11.55 4.33
CA GLY A 102 14.56 11.06 5.00
C GLY A 102 15.52 10.42 3.99
N PHE A 103 15.94 9.18 4.27
CA PHE A 103 16.84 8.41 3.39
C PHE A 103 16.11 7.64 2.29
N LEU A 104 14.77 7.63 2.29
CA LEU A 104 13.97 6.84 1.35
C LEU A 104 13.58 7.69 0.13
N PRO A 105 13.84 7.23 -1.10
CA PRO A 105 13.35 7.91 -2.31
C PRO A 105 11.89 7.52 -2.59
N VAL A 106 11.23 8.27 -3.48
CA VAL A 106 9.91 7.90 -4.06
C VAL A 106 8.80 7.68 -3.02
N GLN A 107 8.84 8.42 -1.91
CA GLN A 107 7.82 8.37 -0.86
C GLN A 107 6.66 9.32 -1.19
N TYR A 108 5.43 8.90 -0.93
CA TYR A 108 4.27 9.78 -1.06
C TYR A 108 4.41 10.98 -0.13
N TRP A 109 4.01 12.16 -0.61
CA TRP A 109 4.05 13.36 0.21
C TRP A 109 3.08 13.33 1.38
N GLU A 110 3.37 14.13 2.40
CA GLU A 110 2.48 14.36 3.54
C GLU A 110 1.23 15.16 3.13
N THR A 111 0.23 15.13 4.01
CA THR A 111 -1.11 15.70 3.78
C THR A 111 -1.06 17.15 3.31
N GLN A 112 -0.21 17.99 3.90
CA GLN A 112 -0.09 19.41 3.54
C GLN A 112 0.36 19.64 2.09
N LYS A 113 1.32 18.84 1.62
CA LYS A 113 1.85 18.96 0.26
C LYS A 113 0.88 18.38 -0.76
N LEU A 114 0.24 17.25 -0.45
CA LEU A 114 -0.84 16.68 -1.27
C LEU A 114 -2.03 17.64 -1.38
N ALA A 115 -2.44 18.27 -0.28
CA ALA A 115 -3.48 19.30 -0.27
C ALA A 115 -3.15 20.45 -1.22
N SER A 116 -1.91 20.95 -1.18
CA SER A 116 -1.45 22.01 -2.08
C SER A 116 -1.50 21.60 -3.55
N ILE A 117 -1.05 20.39 -3.85
CA ILE A 117 -1.07 19.79 -5.19
C ILE A 117 -2.52 19.68 -5.72
N PHE A 118 -3.43 19.10 -4.95
CA PHE A 118 -4.83 18.94 -5.36
C PHE A 118 -5.55 20.28 -5.51
N SER A 119 -5.32 21.21 -4.57
CA SER A 119 -5.92 22.55 -4.65
C SER A 119 -5.48 23.31 -5.92
N ARG A 120 -4.20 23.17 -6.31
CA ARG A 120 -3.62 23.80 -7.52
C ARG A 120 -4.07 23.14 -8.83
N SER A 121 -4.49 21.88 -8.79
CA SER A 121 -5.12 21.20 -9.93
C SER A 121 -6.64 21.37 -9.96
N GLY A 122 -7.21 22.16 -9.04
CA GLY A 122 -8.64 22.46 -8.99
C GLY A 122 -9.49 21.30 -8.45
N VAL A 123 -8.87 20.28 -7.86
CA VAL A 123 -9.57 19.22 -7.14
C VAL A 123 -10.04 19.78 -5.79
N ASN A 124 -11.28 19.49 -5.42
CA ASN A 124 -11.87 19.81 -4.13
C ASN A 124 -12.55 18.55 -3.53
N THR A 125 -13.06 18.66 -2.31
CA THR A 125 -13.65 17.53 -1.57
C THR A 125 -14.88 16.91 -2.25
N ASN A 126 -15.56 17.66 -3.12
CA ASN A 126 -16.77 17.23 -3.82
C ASN A 126 -16.50 16.89 -5.30
N SER A 127 -15.24 16.90 -5.73
CA SER A 127 -14.88 16.62 -7.11
C SER A 127 -15.07 15.14 -7.43
N ARG A 128 -15.67 14.87 -8.58
CA ARG A 128 -15.53 13.59 -9.28
C ARG A 128 -14.24 13.69 -10.08
N VAL A 129 -13.32 12.75 -9.94
CA VAL A 129 -11.98 12.88 -10.56
C VAL A 129 -11.76 11.78 -11.59
N LEU A 130 -11.56 12.17 -12.85
CA LEU A 130 -11.06 11.29 -13.91
C LEU A 130 -9.55 11.46 -14.02
N VAL A 131 -8.81 10.35 -13.96
CA VAL A 131 -7.35 10.32 -14.12
C VAL A 131 -7.00 9.52 -15.37
N TYR A 132 -6.05 10.02 -16.16
CA TYR A 132 -5.49 9.27 -17.28
C TYR A 132 -4.00 9.53 -17.45
N SER A 133 -3.32 8.61 -18.12
CA SER A 133 -1.90 8.68 -18.48
C SER A 133 -1.70 7.96 -19.81
N ASP A 134 -0.57 8.26 -20.47
CA ASP A 134 0.11 7.43 -21.48
C ASP A 134 1.59 7.18 -21.11
N ALA A 135 2.02 7.67 -19.93
CA ALA A 135 3.38 7.50 -19.44
C ALA A 135 3.44 6.36 -18.41
N ARG A 136 4.43 5.48 -18.56
CA ARG A 136 4.67 4.31 -17.67
C ARG A 136 3.46 3.39 -17.53
N ASP A 137 2.80 3.11 -18.66
CA ASP A 137 1.67 2.18 -18.71
C ASP A 137 0.52 2.61 -17.77
N VAL A 138 -0.29 1.66 -17.29
CA VAL A 138 -1.41 1.91 -16.37
C VAL A 138 -0.97 2.46 -14.99
N LEU A 139 0.32 2.36 -14.64
CA LEU A 139 0.83 2.59 -13.29
C LEU A 139 0.71 4.05 -12.82
N GLY A 140 0.92 5.02 -13.70
CA GLY A 140 0.85 6.44 -13.33
C GLY A 140 -0.56 6.86 -12.92
N ALA A 141 -1.54 6.54 -13.74
CA ALA A 141 -2.94 6.89 -13.50
C ALA A 141 -3.49 6.15 -12.27
N THR A 142 -3.21 4.85 -12.13
CA THR A 142 -3.66 4.06 -10.96
C THR A 142 -2.98 4.47 -9.66
N MET A 143 -1.71 4.87 -9.70
CA MET A 143 -1.04 5.42 -8.52
C MET A 143 -1.69 6.73 -8.06
N VAL A 144 -1.99 7.65 -8.98
CA VAL A 144 -2.67 8.90 -8.63
C VAL A 144 -4.10 8.64 -8.15
N ALA A 145 -4.81 7.65 -8.72
CA ALA A 145 -6.09 7.18 -8.22
C ALA A 145 -6.02 6.70 -6.76
N TYR A 146 -5.00 5.90 -6.42
CA TYR A 146 -4.73 5.49 -5.05
C TYR A 146 -4.44 6.69 -4.12
N VAL A 147 -3.66 7.69 -4.57
CA VAL A 147 -3.38 8.89 -3.76
C VAL A 147 -4.64 9.73 -3.56
N LEU A 148 -5.53 9.82 -4.55
CA LEU A 148 -6.83 10.48 -4.43
C LEU A 148 -7.72 9.77 -3.40
N GLU A 149 -7.84 8.45 -3.47
CA GLU A 149 -8.60 7.64 -2.51
C GLU A 149 -8.03 7.79 -1.10
N ARG A 150 -6.70 7.69 -0.97
CA ARG A 150 -5.97 7.90 0.28
C ARG A 150 -6.25 9.28 0.86
N SER A 151 -6.46 10.27 0.00
CA SER A 151 -6.69 11.65 0.40
C SER A 151 -8.15 12.00 0.66
N GLY A 152 -9.06 11.03 0.50
CA GLY A 152 -10.48 11.15 0.85
C GLY A 152 -11.42 11.43 -0.32
N VAL A 153 -10.95 11.41 -1.57
CA VAL A 153 -11.82 11.60 -2.75
C VAL A 153 -12.72 10.38 -2.92
N LYS A 154 -14.03 10.63 -3.13
CA LYS A 154 -15.07 9.59 -3.10
C LYS A 154 -15.42 9.00 -4.45
N GLU A 155 -15.28 9.77 -5.53
CA GLU A 155 -15.61 9.34 -6.89
C GLU A 155 -14.39 9.48 -7.79
N ILE A 156 -13.78 8.35 -8.12
CA ILE A 156 -12.53 8.29 -8.88
C ILE A 156 -12.75 7.39 -10.08
N ALA A 157 -12.44 7.90 -11.26
CA ALA A 157 -12.44 7.17 -12.51
C ALA A 157 -11.00 7.14 -13.07
N VAL A 158 -10.57 5.98 -13.55
CA VAL A 158 -9.34 5.81 -14.32
C VAL A 158 -9.73 5.52 -15.76
N LEU A 159 -9.18 6.28 -16.71
CA LEU A 159 -9.47 6.06 -18.12
C LEU A 159 -8.80 4.78 -18.62
N ASP A 160 -9.63 3.81 -18.96
CA ASP A 160 -9.20 2.55 -19.57
C ASP A 160 -8.71 2.80 -21.01
N GLY A 161 -7.50 2.32 -21.30
CA GLY A 161 -6.80 2.55 -22.56
C GLY A 161 -6.01 3.86 -22.65
N GLY A 162 -6.01 4.69 -21.61
CA GLY A 162 -5.20 5.91 -21.55
C GLY A 162 -5.59 7.00 -22.56
N TYR A 163 -4.71 7.98 -22.77
CA TYR A 163 -4.89 9.02 -23.78
C TYR A 163 -4.83 8.43 -25.20
N ALA A 164 -3.95 7.46 -25.45
CA ALA A 164 -3.83 6.78 -26.73
C ALA A 164 -5.14 6.09 -27.13
N GLY A 165 -5.74 5.31 -26.22
CA GLY A 165 -7.03 4.66 -26.43
C GLY A 165 -8.18 5.65 -26.63
N TYR A 166 -8.19 6.74 -25.86
CA TYR A 166 -9.18 7.80 -26.04
C TYR A 166 -9.07 8.48 -27.40
N LYS A 167 -7.86 8.84 -27.83
CA LYS A 167 -7.61 9.43 -29.14
C LYS A 167 -7.97 8.46 -30.27
N ALA A 168 -7.62 7.17 -30.14
CA ALA A 168 -7.95 6.14 -31.12
C ALA A 168 -9.47 5.90 -31.24
N SER A 169 -10.24 6.16 -30.18
CA SER A 169 -11.71 6.08 -30.22
C SER A 169 -12.40 7.24 -30.97
N GLY A 170 -11.64 8.16 -31.58
CA GLY A 170 -12.16 9.28 -32.35
C GLY A 170 -12.76 10.40 -31.51
N GLN A 171 -12.55 10.38 -30.19
CA GLN A 171 -13.05 11.40 -29.28
C GLN A 171 -12.25 12.71 -29.40
N PRO A 172 -12.86 13.88 -29.11
CA PRO A 172 -12.20 15.17 -29.27
C PRO A 172 -10.99 15.34 -28.36
N VAL A 173 -9.88 15.81 -28.91
CA VAL A 173 -8.72 16.31 -28.15
C VAL A 173 -8.57 17.81 -28.39
N VAL A 174 -8.13 18.53 -27.36
CA VAL A 174 -8.06 19.98 -27.35
C VAL A 174 -6.65 20.46 -27.02
N LYS A 175 -6.39 21.74 -27.25
CA LYS A 175 -5.18 22.44 -26.79
C LYS A 175 -5.49 23.56 -25.80
N GLU A 176 -6.77 23.88 -25.63
CA GLU A 176 -7.28 24.91 -24.74
C GLU A 176 -7.16 24.48 -23.28
N TYR A 177 -6.39 25.24 -22.50
CA TYR A 177 -6.21 24.97 -21.08
C TYR A 177 -7.47 25.35 -20.28
N PRO A 178 -7.95 24.49 -19.36
CA PRO A 178 -9.12 24.80 -18.56
C PRO A 178 -8.86 25.97 -17.61
N LYS A 179 -9.89 26.80 -17.44
CA LYS A 179 -9.93 27.77 -16.35
C LYS A 179 -10.66 27.15 -15.18
N TYR A 180 -10.02 27.14 -14.02
CA TYR A 180 -10.63 26.71 -12.76
C TYR A 180 -10.15 27.59 -11.62
N LYS A 181 -11.00 27.73 -10.60
CA LYS A 181 -10.64 28.47 -9.41
C LYS A 181 -9.82 27.57 -8.50
N PHE A 182 -8.78 28.15 -7.90
CA PHE A 182 -8.16 27.54 -6.74
C PHE A 182 -9.24 27.22 -5.71
N THR A 183 -9.27 25.99 -5.23
CA THR A 183 -10.21 25.57 -4.20
C THR A 183 -9.42 24.84 -3.13
N PRO A 184 -9.55 25.20 -1.84
CA PRO A 184 -8.90 24.47 -0.77
C PRO A 184 -9.31 22.99 -0.79
N PHE A 185 -8.31 22.11 -0.81
CA PHE A 185 -8.49 20.68 -0.66
C PHE A 185 -8.05 20.26 0.75
N ALA A 186 -8.95 19.66 1.52
CA ALA A 186 -8.65 19.10 2.82
C ALA A 186 -8.37 17.60 2.67
N VAL A 187 -7.11 17.18 2.82
CA VAL A 187 -6.73 15.77 2.79
C VAL A 187 -7.26 15.05 4.02
N GLN A 188 -8.01 13.98 3.80
CA GLN A 188 -8.42 13.03 4.83
C GLN A 188 -7.58 11.76 4.64
N ASP A 189 -6.44 11.65 5.33
CA ASP A 189 -5.56 10.46 5.21
C ASP A 189 -6.34 9.21 5.62
N ASN A 190 -6.60 8.32 4.67
CA ASN A 190 -7.30 7.07 4.89
C ASN A 190 -6.29 5.95 5.20
N PRO A 191 -6.12 5.54 6.48
CA PRO A 191 -5.16 4.49 6.83
C PRO A 191 -5.63 3.10 6.42
N SER A 192 -6.90 2.88 6.08
CA SER A 192 -7.44 1.53 5.83
C SER A 192 -6.97 0.92 4.50
N ILE A 193 -6.49 1.74 3.57
CA ILE A 193 -6.02 1.31 2.25
C ILE A 193 -4.49 1.20 2.17
N ARG A 194 -3.78 1.38 3.28
CA ARG A 194 -2.33 1.28 3.36
C ARG A 194 -1.88 0.46 4.55
N VAL A 195 -0.68 -0.12 4.43
CA VAL A 195 -0.03 -0.87 5.49
C VAL A 195 1.36 -0.28 5.76
N THR A 196 1.73 -0.14 7.03
CA THR A 196 3.07 0.34 7.43
C THR A 196 4.08 -0.79 7.44
N LEU A 197 5.37 -0.46 7.43
CA LEU A 197 6.44 -1.45 7.54
C LEU A 197 6.31 -2.31 8.81
N ASP A 198 6.00 -1.69 9.95
CA ASP A 198 5.78 -2.39 11.22
C ASP A 198 4.58 -3.35 11.16
N GLN A 199 3.50 -2.94 10.48
CA GLN A 199 2.34 -3.80 10.26
C GLN A 199 2.70 -4.97 9.34
N VAL A 200 3.42 -4.73 8.24
CA VAL A 200 3.93 -5.80 7.36
C VAL A 200 4.73 -6.82 8.17
N GLY A 201 5.65 -6.36 9.02
CA GLY A 201 6.46 -7.25 9.87
C GLY A 201 5.63 -8.17 10.78
N LYS A 202 4.51 -7.67 11.32
CA LYS A 202 3.59 -8.44 12.18
C LYS A 202 2.68 -9.41 11.40
N LEU A 203 2.45 -9.13 10.12
CA LEU A 203 1.53 -9.85 9.25
C LEU A 203 2.21 -10.99 8.47
N ILE A 204 3.52 -10.99 8.33
CA ILE A 204 4.27 -12.07 7.68
C ILE A 204 3.96 -13.42 8.35
N GLY A 205 3.60 -14.42 7.54
CA GLY A 205 3.30 -15.77 7.99
C GLY A 205 1.97 -15.93 8.74
N LYS A 206 1.16 -14.88 8.87
CA LYS A 206 -0.15 -14.98 9.53
C LYS A 206 -1.16 -15.71 8.63
N PRO A 207 -1.91 -16.71 9.16
CA PRO A 207 -3.01 -17.33 8.43
C PRO A 207 -4.01 -16.29 7.96
N GLY A 208 -4.51 -16.44 6.73
CA GLY A 208 -5.49 -15.52 6.14
C GLY A 208 -4.91 -14.22 5.55
N VAL A 209 -3.59 -14.01 5.60
CA VAL A 209 -2.93 -12.86 4.98
C VAL A 209 -2.10 -13.30 3.77
N THR A 210 -2.32 -12.67 2.62
CA THR A 210 -1.52 -12.89 1.40
C THR A 210 -0.95 -11.56 0.93
N PHE A 211 0.38 -11.51 0.77
CA PHE A 211 1.03 -10.39 0.09
C PHE A 211 1.08 -10.68 -1.41
N VAL A 212 0.68 -9.71 -2.22
CA VAL A 212 0.79 -9.77 -3.68
C VAL A 212 1.80 -8.73 -4.13
N ASP A 213 2.78 -9.16 -4.92
CA ASP A 213 3.81 -8.30 -5.51
C ASP A 213 3.57 -8.18 -7.01
N PRO A 214 3.21 -6.97 -7.51
CA PRO A 214 2.88 -6.77 -8.91
C PRO A 214 4.09 -6.48 -9.80
N ARG A 215 5.33 -6.56 -9.28
CA ARG A 215 6.52 -6.30 -10.08
C ARG A 215 6.76 -7.40 -11.13
N PRO A 216 7.48 -7.09 -12.22
CA PRO A 216 8.10 -8.10 -13.09
C PRO A 216 8.80 -9.22 -12.31
N GLY A 217 8.74 -10.43 -12.85
CA GLY A 217 9.17 -11.64 -12.13
C GLY A 217 10.66 -11.68 -11.78
N ASP A 218 11.52 -11.08 -12.61
CA ASP A 218 12.96 -10.94 -12.35
C ASP A 218 13.26 -10.06 -11.13
N LEU A 219 12.54 -8.95 -10.96
CA LEU A 219 12.60 -8.10 -9.77
C LEU A 219 12.11 -8.83 -8.52
N PHE A 220 11.02 -9.60 -8.66
CA PHE A 220 10.48 -10.41 -7.57
C PHE A 220 11.46 -11.50 -7.12
N ARG A 221 12.09 -12.21 -8.06
CA ARG A 221 13.09 -13.25 -7.78
C ARG A 221 14.43 -12.69 -7.30
N GLY A 222 14.64 -11.38 -7.45
CA GLY A 222 15.87 -10.71 -7.01
C GLY A 222 17.04 -10.87 -7.98
N GLU A 223 16.75 -11.12 -9.25
CA GLU A 223 17.75 -11.33 -10.31
C GLU A 223 18.34 -10.02 -10.85
N LYS A 224 17.75 -8.88 -10.49
CA LYS A 224 18.22 -7.54 -10.86
C LYS A 224 18.90 -6.89 -9.68
N ASP A 225 20.05 -6.27 -9.93
CA ASP A 225 20.79 -5.49 -8.94
C ASP A 225 20.34 -4.02 -8.95
N LEU A 226 19.21 -3.76 -8.29
CA LEU A 226 18.62 -2.40 -8.23
C LEU A 226 18.46 -1.89 -6.80
N TRP A 227 18.30 -2.80 -5.83
CA TRP A 227 17.96 -2.45 -4.45
C TRP A 227 19.03 -2.96 -3.49
N VAL A 228 19.17 -2.29 -2.33
CA VAL A 228 20.06 -2.73 -1.24
C VAL A 228 19.81 -4.19 -0.85
N ARG A 229 18.55 -4.62 -0.91
CA ARG A 229 18.15 -6.02 -0.79
C ARG A 229 17.19 -6.37 -1.92
N ASN A 230 17.67 -7.17 -2.86
CA ASN A 230 16.87 -7.69 -3.97
C ASN A 230 15.96 -8.84 -3.49
N GLY A 231 14.91 -9.13 -4.28
CA GLY A 231 13.90 -10.14 -3.94
C GLY A 231 12.59 -9.52 -3.45
N HIS A 232 11.87 -10.25 -2.59
CA HIS A 232 10.50 -9.90 -2.17
C HIS A 232 10.26 -10.13 -0.66
N ILE A 233 9.04 -9.82 -0.20
CA ILE A 233 8.57 -10.08 1.16
C ILE A 233 8.35 -11.59 1.32
N PRO A 234 8.85 -12.26 2.37
CA PRO A 234 8.66 -13.69 2.56
C PRO A 234 7.19 -14.12 2.48
N GLY A 235 6.90 -15.14 1.66
CA GLY A 235 5.55 -15.67 1.45
C GLY A 235 4.69 -14.88 0.45
N ALA A 236 5.18 -13.77 -0.11
CA ALA A 236 4.45 -13.04 -1.15
C ALA A 236 4.26 -13.87 -2.43
N LYS A 237 3.18 -13.59 -3.15
CA LYS A 237 2.87 -14.16 -4.47
C LYS A 237 3.13 -13.11 -5.53
N ASN A 238 3.76 -13.50 -6.64
CA ASN A 238 4.02 -12.60 -7.75
C ASN A 238 2.89 -12.67 -8.77
N ILE A 239 2.28 -11.52 -9.06
CA ILE A 239 1.29 -11.37 -10.14
C ILE A 239 1.65 -10.09 -10.90
N PRO A 240 2.56 -10.17 -11.89
CA PRO A 240 3.07 -8.99 -12.57
C PRO A 240 1.95 -8.12 -13.15
N TRP A 241 2.06 -6.80 -12.98
CA TRP A 241 1.03 -5.86 -13.43
C TRP A 241 0.65 -5.97 -14.93
N PRO A 242 1.56 -6.32 -15.88
CA PRO A 242 1.18 -6.47 -17.30
C PRO A 242 0.15 -7.58 -17.52
N THR A 243 0.00 -8.51 -16.59
CA THR A 243 -1.01 -9.58 -16.67
C THR A 243 -2.44 -9.05 -16.57
N PHE A 244 -2.65 -7.84 -16.02
CA PHE A 244 -3.96 -7.18 -15.94
C PHE A 244 -4.28 -6.30 -17.15
N THR A 245 -3.34 -6.12 -18.08
CA THR A 245 -3.48 -5.20 -19.22
C THR A 245 -3.23 -5.90 -20.55
N GLU A 246 -3.56 -5.23 -21.66
CA GLU A 246 -3.26 -5.66 -23.02
C GLU A 246 -1.79 -5.39 -23.40
N ALA A 247 -0.89 -5.14 -22.43
CA ALA A 247 0.55 -4.91 -22.68
C ALA A 247 1.22 -6.09 -23.40
N GLU A 248 0.75 -7.31 -23.14
CA GLU A 248 1.30 -8.56 -23.70
C GLU A 248 0.39 -9.15 -24.79
N ASN A 249 -0.40 -8.32 -25.49
CA ASN A 249 -1.25 -8.82 -26.59
C ASN A 249 -0.36 -9.44 -27.70
N PRO A 250 -0.63 -10.69 -28.15
CA PRO A 250 0.14 -11.32 -29.22
C PRO A 250 -0.01 -10.61 -30.57
N GLN A 251 -1.10 -9.87 -30.79
CA GLN A 251 -1.28 -9.01 -31.95
C GLN A 251 -0.74 -7.62 -31.63
N GLU A 252 0.31 -7.20 -32.35
CA GLU A 252 1.05 -5.96 -32.07
C GLU A 252 0.17 -4.70 -32.13
N ASP A 253 -0.76 -4.66 -33.09
CA ASP A 253 -1.71 -3.57 -33.30
C ASP A 253 -2.79 -3.47 -32.21
N LEU A 254 -2.99 -4.54 -31.44
CA LEU A 254 -3.89 -4.58 -30.30
C LEU A 254 -3.18 -4.43 -28.95
N LYS A 255 -1.85 -4.21 -28.94
CA LYS A 255 -1.14 -3.93 -27.69
C LYS A 255 -1.51 -2.55 -27.16
N ASN A 256 -2.11 -2.52 -25.98
CA ASN A 256 -2.31 -1.29 -25.23
C ASN A 256 -2.04 -1.54 -23.74
N PRO A 257 -0.88 -1.12 -23.22
CA PRO A 257 -0.52 -1.38 -21.82
C PRO A 257 -1.34 -0.55 -20.81
N HIS A 258 -2.17 0.37 -21.29
CA HIS A 258 -3.13 1.15 -20.50
C HIS A 258 -4.54 0.57 -20.55
N LYS A 259 -4.80 -0.42 -21.42
CA LYS A 259 -6.10 -1.07 -21.56
C LYS A 259 -6.16 -2.32 -20.70
N LEU A 260 -7.19 -2.46 -19.89
CA LEU A 260 -7.41 -3.64 -19.06
C LEU A 260 -7.87 -4.84 -19.90
N LYS A 261 -7.54 -6.05 -19.42
CA LYS A 261 -8.06 -7.33 -19.96
C LYS A 261 -9.42 -7.69 -19.37
#